data_AF-A0A2I2Y285-F1
#
_entry.id   AF-A0A2I2Y285-F1
#
_cell.length_a   1.000
_cell.length_b   1.000
_cell.length_c   1.000
_cell.angle_alpha   90.00
_cell.angle_beta   90.00
_cell.angle_gamma   90.00
#
_symmetry.space_group_name_H-M   'P 1'
#
loop_
_entity.id
_entity.type
_entity.pdbx_description
1 polymer ?
#
loop_
_entity_poly.entity_id
_entity_poly.type
_entity_poly.pdbx_seq_one_letter_code
_entity_poly.pdbx_strand_id
1 'polypeptide(L)'
;IQLETTLKELQTLRNMQKEAIAAHKDITTLLHSLEQGMRVLATRELIYRKLNLGQYKGPIQYMVWREMQDTLCPGLSPLTLDPKTAHPNLVLSESQTSVWHCDIKKVMPDDPERFDSSVAVLGSRGFTSGKWYWEVEVAKKTKWTVGVVRESIIRKGSCPLTPEQGFWLLRLRNQTDLKALDLPSCSLTLTNNLDKVGIYLDYEGGQLSFYNAKTMTHIYTFSNTFMEKLYPYFCPCLNDGGENKEPLHILHPQ
;
A
#
# COMPACT_ATOMS: atom_id res chain seq x y z
N ILE A 1 1.09 78.22 34.37
CA ILE A 1 0.00 77.92 33.41
C ILE A 1 0.53 77.25 32.14
N GLN A 2 1.04 77.95 31.12
CA GLN A 2 1.45 77.32 29.83
C GLN A 2 2.47 76.18 29.97
N LEU A 3 3.51 76.38 30.81
CA LEU A 3 4.57 75.40 31.09
C LEU A 3 4.08 74.15 31.86
N GLU A 4 3.07 74.32 32.71
CA GLU A 4 2.49 73.20 33.48
C GLU A 4 1.58 72.37 32.58
N THR A 5 0.86 73.02 31.65
CA THR A 5 0.04 72.34 30.65
C THR A 5 0.90 71.52 29.70
N THR A 6 1.98 72.08 29.15
CA THR A 6 2.90 71.33 28.26
C THR A 6 3.63 70.20 28.99
N LEU A 7 3.98 70.37 30.26
CA LEU A 7 4.56 69.30 31.08
C LEU A 7 3.58 68.13 31.26
N LYS A 8 2.30 68.42 31.49
CA LYS A 8 1.25 67.40 31.65
C LYS A 8 1.00 66.64 30.35
N GLU A 9 0.98 67.33 29.21
CA GLU A 9 0.85 66.72 27.87
C GLU A 9 2.04 65.80 27.55
N LEU A 10 3.27 66.24 27.84
CA LEU A 10 4.48 65.41 27.66
C LEU A 10 4.48 64.17 28.56
N GLN A 11 3.96 64.26 29.78
CA GLN A 11 3.79 63.10 30.66
C GLN A 11 2.76 62.11 30.11
N THR A 12 1.64 62.61 29.58
CA THR A 12 0.62 61.76 28.93
C THR A 12 1.19 61.07 27.69
N LEU A 13 1.90 61.79 26.81
CA LEU A 13 2.57 61.22 25.63
C LEU A 13 3.59 60.15 26.02
N ARG A 14 4.39 60.39 27.07
CA ARG A 14 5.35 59.41 27.58
C ARG A 14 4.67 58.14 28.10
N ASN A 15 3.52 58.26 28.75
CA ASN A 15 2.78 57.10 29.25
C ASN A 15 2.16 56.30 28.10
N MET A 16 1.54 56.97 27.11
CA MET A 16 1.04 56.31 25.90
C MET A 16 2.15 55.60 25.13
N GLN A 17 3.35 56.19 25.05
CA GLN A 17 4.51 55.56 24.41
C GLN A 17 4.97 54.30 25.17
N LYS A 18 4.94 54.31 26.51
CA LYS A 18 5.27 53.13 27.33
C LYS A 18 4.25 52.01 27.12
N GLU A 19 2.96 52.34 27.07
CA GLU A 19 1.88 51.38 26.80
C GLU A 19 2.00 50.77 25.40
N ALA A 20 2.30 51.59 24.39
CA ALA A 20 2.54 51.11 23.02
C ALA A 20 3.75 50.16 22.94
N ILE A 21 4.84 50.45 23.66
CA ILE A 21 6.01 49.58 23.74
C ILE A 21 5.66 48.26 24.44
N ALA A 22 4.88 48.31 25.52
CA ALA A 22 4.42 47.11 26.22
C ALA A 22 3.54 46.22 25.31
N ALA A 23 2.56 46.81 24.62
CA ALA A 23 1.71 46.10 23.67
C ALA A 23 2.53 45.48 22.51
N HIS A 24 3.53 46.19 22.00
CA HIS A 24 4.41 45.66 20.96
C HIS A 24 5.23 44.46 21.46
N LYS A 25 5.69 44.50 22.71
CA LYS A 25 6.40 43.38 23.35
C LYS A 25 5.51 42.15 23.49
N ASP A 26 4.26 42.34 23.89
CA ASP A 26 3.27 41.26 24.00
C ASP A 26 2.98 40.64 22.62
N ILE A 27 2.80 41.48 21.59
CA ILE A 27 2.62 41.02 20.19
C ILE A 27 3.83 40.20 19.73
N THR A 28 5.06 40.66 19.98
CA THR A 28 6.26 39.90 19.57
C THR A 28 6.38 38.56 20.31
N THR A 29 5.93 38.51 21.56
CA THR A 29 5.93 37.28 22.36
C THR A 29 4.88 36.30 21.85
N LEU A 30 3.68 36.79 21.50
CA LEU A 30 2.64 36.00 20.86
C LEU A 30 3.06 35.48 19.49
N LEU A 31 3.69 36.31 18.65
CA LEU A 31 4.21 35.88 17.34
C LEU A 31 5.26 34.79 17.49
N HIS A 32 6.20 34.95 18.43
CA HIS A 32 7.22 33.92 18.69
C HIS A 32 6.60 32.62 19.24
N SER A 33 5.58 32.71 20.09
CA SER A 33 4.84 31.55 20.59
C SER A 33 4.05 30.84 19.47
N LEU A 34 3.42 31.60 18.57
CA LEU A 34 2.74 31.08 17.38
C LEU A 34 3.72 30.42 16.42
N GLU A 35 4.89 31.02 16.16
CA GLU A 35 5.95 30.41 15.33
C GLU A 35 6.48 29.12 15.95
N GLN A 36 6.72 29.09 17.27
CA GLN A 36 7.09 27.86 17.96
C GLN A 36 5.98 26.81 17.89
N GLY A 37 4.72 27.22 18.08
CA GLY A 37 3.55 26.36 17.92
C GLY A 37 3.45 25.79 16.51
N MET A 38 3.66 26.61 15.47
CA MET A 38 3.69 26.20 14.07
C MET A 38 4.87 25.27 13.78
N ARG A 39 6.06 25.49 14.36
CA ARG A 39 7.20 24.57 14.24
C ARG A 39 6.91 23.23 14.92
N VAL A 40 6.27 23.23 16.09
CA VAL A 40 5.82 22.00 16.77
C VAL A 40 4.75 21.29 15.94
N LEU A 41 3.81 22.02 15.33
CA LEU A 41 2.80 21.45 14.43
C LEU A 41 3.40 20.92 13.13
N ALA A 42 4.37 21.62 12.51
CA ALA A 42 5.12 21.14 11.35
C ALA A 42 5.98 19.91 11.70
N THR A 43 6.54 19.87 12.91
CA THR A 43 7.20 18.67 13.46
C THR A 43 6.18 17.55 13.68
N ARG A 44 4.94 17.86 14.04
CA ARG A 44 3.83 16.89 14.19
C ARG A 44 3.32 16.37 12.84
N GLU A 45 3.25 17.22 11.80
CA GLU A 45 3.02 16.81 10.41
C GLU A 45 4.18 15.95 9.87
N LEU A 46 5.41 16.25 10.28
CA LEU A 46 6.60 15.41 10.00
C LEU A 46 6.59 14.09 10.78
N ILE A 47 6.01 14.04 11.98
CA ILE A 47 5.75 12.79 12.71
C ILE A 47 4.64 11.99 12.01
N TYR A 48 3.66 12.63 11.38
CA TYR A 48 2.69 11.96 10.51
C TYR A 48 3.35 11.35 9.25
N ARG A 49 4.52 11.87 8.83
CA ARG A 49 5.39 11.30 7.80
C ARG A 49 6.43 10.30 8.33
N LYS A 50 6.39 9.87 9.59
CA LYS A 50 7.30 8.84 10.12
C LYS A 50 6.67 7.84 11.10
N LEU A 51 5.35 7.70 11.06
CA LEU A 51 4.70 6.45 11.47
C LEU A 51 4.49 5.64 10.19
N ASN A 52 5.21 4.54 10.02
CA ASN A 52 4.82 3.53 9.04
C ASN A 52 3.48 2.96 9.53
N LEU A 53 2.36 3.59 9.16
CA LEU A 53 1.04 3.13 9.57
C LEU A 53 0.81 1.69 9.11
N GLY A 54 1.36 1.26 7.98
CA GLY A 54 1.41 -0.16 7.59
C GLY A 54 2.07 -1.10 8.63
N GLN A 55 2.95 -0.62 9.50
CA GLN A 55 3.55 -1.42 10.57
C GLN A 55 2.62 -1.61 11.78
N TYR A 56 1.61 -0.75 11.97
CA TYR A 56 0.76 -0.75 13.18
C TYR A 56 -0.75 -0.72 12.89
N LYS A 57 -1.23 0.16 11.99
CA LYS A 57 -2.64 0.22 11.56
C LYS A 57 -3.05 -1.01 10.76
N GLY A 58 -2.23 -1.43 9.80
CA GLY A 58 -2.56 -2.58 8.97
C GLY A 58 -2.74 -3.86 9.80
N PRO A 59 -1.80 -4.23 10.70
CA PRO A 59 -1.97 -5.36 11.60
C PRO A 59 -3.16 -5.24 12.55
N ILE A 60 -3.44 -4.06 13.13
CA ILE A 60 -4.60 -3.89 14.02
C ILE A 60 -5.91 -4.00 13.25
N GLN A 61 -6.02 -3.34 12.08
CA GLN A 61 -7.20 -3.45 11.23
C GLN A 61 -7.36 -4.87 10.69
N TYR A 62 -6.28 -5.54 10.33
CA TYR A 62 -6.26 -6.96 9.93
C TYR A 62 -6.69 -7.89 11.07
N MET A 63 -6.21 -7.67 12.30
CA MET A 63 -6.60 -8.46 13.46
C MET A 63 -8.09 -8.30 13.74
N VAL A 64 -8.58 -7.05 13.76
CA VAL A 64 -10.02 -6.75 13.91
C VAL A 64 -10.83 -7.35 12.75
N TRP A 65 -10.31 -7.29 11.51
CA TRP A 65 -10.96 -7.84 10.33
C TRP A 65 -11.07 -9.37 10.36
N ARG A 66 -9.97 -10.05 10.72
CA ARG A 66 -9.93 -11.51 10.94
C ARG A 66 -10.92 -11.94 12.02
N GLU A 67 -11.02 -11.17 13.10
CA GLU A 67 -11.93 -11.45 14.21
C GLU A 67 -13.39 -11.19 13.82
N MET A 68 -13.66 -10.18 12.99
CA MET A 68 -15.01 -9.82 12.55
C MET A 68 -15.51 -10.64 11.36
N GLN A 69 -14.66 -11.34 10.60
CA GLN A 69 -15.08 -11.97 9.34
C GLN A 69 -16.22 -12.98 9.54
N ASP A 70 -16.22 -13.73 10.65
CA ASP A 70 -17.21 -14.76 10.97
C ASP A 70 -18.60 -14.16 11.30
N THR A 71 -18.63 -12.86 11.59
CA THR A 71 -19.86 -12.12 11.94
C THR A 71 -20.44 -11.31 10.79
N LEU A 72 -19.69 -11.14 9.69
CA LEU A 72 -20.14 -10.38 8.52
C LEU A 72 -20.95 -11.31 7.60
N CYS A 73 -22.26 -11.13 7.56
CA CYS A 73 -23.18 -11.82 6.64
C CYS A 73 -23.92 -10.82 5.72
N PRO A 74 -23.95 -11.05 4.39
CA PRO A 74 -23.17 -12.06 3.68
C PRO A 74 -21.69 -11.68 3.74
N GLY A 75 -20.80 -12.66 3.87
CA GLY A 75 -19.35 -12.41 3.90
C GLY A 75 -18.88 -11.53 2.74
N LEU A 76 -17.67 -10.98 2.86
CA LEU A 76 -17.06 -10.18 1.81
C LEU A 76 -17.12 -10.92 0.48
N SER A 77 -17.54 -10.22 -0.59
CA SER A 77 -17.56 -10.78 -1.94
C SER A 77 -16.24 -11.49 -2.23
N PRO A 78 -16.27 -12.82 -2.52
CA PRO A 78 -15.04 -13.60 -2.65
C PRO A 78 -14.24 -13.11 -3.85
N LEU A 79 -12.95 -12.85 -3.63
CA LEU A 79 -12.02 -12.47 -4.69
C LEU A 79 -11.70 -13.69 -5.57
N THR A 80 -12.07 -13.66 -6.84
CA THR A 80 -11.71 -14.69 -7.80
C THR A 80 -10.72 -14.16 -8.84
N LEU A 81 -10.14 -15.07 -9.61
CA LEU A 81 -9.24 -14.80 -10.73
C LEU A 81 -10.04 -14.64 -12.03
N ASP A 82 -9.59 -13.77 -12.93
CA ASP A 82 -10.23 -13.55 -14.22
C ASP A 82 -9.60 -14.39 -15.35
N PRO A 83 -10.32 -15.41 -15.89
CA PRO A 83 -9.81 -16.24 -16.98
C PRO A 83 -9.52 -15.46 -18.28
N LYS A 84 -10.13 -14.29 -18.50
CA LYS A 84 -9.89 -13.46 -19.69
C LYS A 84 -8.49 -12.87 -19.69
N THR A 85 -7.98 -12.53 -18.52
CA THR A 85 -6.65 -11.92 -18.36
C THR A 85 -5.52 -12.95 -18.32
N ALA A 86 -5.85 -14.21 -17.98
CA ALA A 86 -4.86 -15.24 -17.71
C ALA A 86 -3.98 -15.60 -18.92
N HIS A 87 -2.67 -15.65 -18.70
CA HIS A 87 -1.73 -16.12 -19.70
C HIS A 87 -2.07 -17.56 -20.17
N PRO A 88 -1.92 -17.91 -21.47
CA PRO A 88 -2.33 -19.23 -22.01
C PRO A 88 -1.68 -20.47 -21.40
N ASN A 89 -0.52 -20.33 -20.74
CA ASN A 89 0.14 -21.41 -19.99
C ASN A 89 -0.36 -21.53 -18.53
N LEU A 90 -1.33 -20.74 -18.11
CA LEU A 90 -1.90 -20.83 -16.77
C LEU A 90 -3.15 -21.70 -16.77
N VAL A 91 -3.29 -22.46 -15.70
CA VAL A 91 -4.49 -23.22 -15.39
C VAL A 91 -5.09 -22.64 -14.13
N LEU A 92 -6.39 -22.39 -14.17
CA LEU A 92 -7.18 -21.95 -13.02
C LEU A 92 -7.97 -23.13 -12.48
N SER A 93 -8.21 -23.16 -11.16
CA SER A 93 -9.18 -24.08 -10.57
C SER A 93 -10.60 -23.76 -11.04
N GLU A 94 -11.52 -24.71 -10.90
CA GLU A 94 -12.95 -24.52 -11.21
C GLU A 94 -13.56 -23.36 -10.41
N SER A 95 -13.15 -23.24 -9.14
CA SER A 95 -13.53 -22.13 -8.25
C SER A 95 -12.92 -20.78 -8.64
N GLN A 96 -11.97 -20.74 -9.58
CA GLN A 96 -11.18 -19.54 -9.94
C GLN A 96 -10.46 -18.91 -8.75
N THR A 97 -10.07 -19.71 -7.76
CA THR A 97 -9.32 -19.25 -6.58
C THR A 97 -7.88 -19.73 -6.58
N SER A 98 -7.52 -20.69 -7.43
CA SER A 98 -6.13 -21.17 -7.58
C SER A 98 -5.60 -20.99 -8.98
N VAL A 99 -4.30 -20.73 -9.11
CA VAL A 99 -3.60 -20.66 -10.39
C VAL A 99 -2.21 -21.28 -10.33
N TRP A 100 -1.87 -22.08 -11.34
CA TRP A 100 -0.56 -22.69 -11.50
C TRP A 100 -0.14 -22.69 -12.98
N HIS A 101 1.16 -22.86 -13.20
CA HIS A 101 1.72 -23.00 -14.53
C HIS A 101 1.55 -24.43 -15.05
N CYS A 102 1.20 -24.54 -16.33
CA CYS A 102 1.22 -25.79 -17.08
C CYS A 102 2.18 -25.67 -18.25
N ASP A 103 2.97 -26.72 -18.49
CA ASP A 103 3.96 -26.74 -19.57
C ASP A 103 3.31 -26.81 -20.97
N ILE A 104 2.02 -27.15 -21.03
CA ILE A 104 1.25 -27.18 -22.27
C ILE A 104 0.51 -25.85 -22.43
N LYS A 105 0.92 -25.07 -23.44
CA LYS A 105 0.24 -23.85 -23.85
C LYS A 105 -1.14 -24.19 -24.42
N LYS A 106 -2.20 -23.64 -23.84
CA LYS A 106 -3.55 -23.74 -24.41
C LYS A 106 -3.68 -22.80 -25.61
N VAL A 107 -4.41 -23.24 -26.63
CA VAL A 107 -4.83 -22.37 -27.73
C VAL A 107 -5.97 -21.50 -27.22
N MET A 108 -5.75 -20.19 -27.21
CA MET A 108 -6.70 -19.19 -26.71
C MET A 108 -6.76 -18.02 -27.68
N PRO A 109 -7.91 -17.33 -27.82
CA PRO A 109 -7.98 -16.09 -28.57
C PRO A 109 -7.03 -15.04 -28.00
N ASP A 110 -6.41 -14.26 -28.89
CA ASP A 110 -5.57 -13.13 -28.51
C ASP A 110 -6.45 -11.93 -28.10
N ASP A 111 -6.92 -11.98 -26.86
CA ASP A 111 -7.71 -10.91 -26.25
C ASP A 111 -6.79 -9.78 -25.77
N PRO A 112 -7.10 -8.49 -26.02
CA PRO A 112 -6.32 -7.37 -25.50
C PRO A 112 -6.09 -7.42 -23.98
N GLU A 113 -7.03 -7.97 -23.20
CA GLU A 113 -6.95 -8.07 -21.75
C GLU A 113 -5.98 -9.16 -21.26
N ARG A 114 -5.59 -10.08 -22.15
CA ARG A 114 -4.79 -11.27 -21.83
C ARG A 114 -3.30 -10.98 -21.83
N PHE A 115 -2.60 -11.46 -20.79
CA PHE A 115 -1.14 -11.46 -20.79
C PHE A 115 -0.57 -12.45 -21.82
N ASP A 116 0.43 -12.03 -22.59
CA ASP A 116 1.10 -12.86 -23.61
C ASP A 116 2.56 -13.23 -23.24
N SER A 117 3.21 -12.40 -22.44
CA SER A 117 4.63 -12.49 -22.09
C SER A 117 4.81 -12.86 -20.62
N SER A 118 4.02 -12.25 -19.75
CA SER A 118 4.01 -12.49 -18.32
C SER A 118 3.08 -13.65 -18.02
N VAL A 119 3.59 -14.70 -17.37
CA VAL A 119 2.80 -15.83 -16.86
C VAL A 119 1.98 -15.40 -15.64
N ALA A 120 1.03 -14.49 -15.86
CA ALA A 120 0.22 -13.84 -14.84
C ALA A 120 -1.27 -13.82 -15.17
N VAL A 121 -2.05 -13.49 -14.15
CA VAL A 121 -3.51 -13.34 -14.19
C VAL A 121 -3.92 -12.25 -13.19
N LEU A 122 -5.02 -11.54 -13.49
CA LEU A 122 -5.61 -10.55 -12.59
C LEU A 122 -6.78 -11.12 -11.79
N GLY A 123 -7.12 -10.47 -10.68
CA GLY A 123 -8.40 -10.67 -10.02
C GLY A 123 -9.57 -10.22 -10.90
N SER A 124 -10.72 -10.86 -10.77
CA SER A 124 -11.96 -10.51 -11.48
C SER A 124 -12.54 -9.17 -11.03
N ARG A 125 -12.21 -8.75 -9.81
CA ARG A 125 -12.64 -7.47 -9.23
C ARG A 125 -11.45 -6.52 -9.11
N GLY A 126 -11.67 -5.29 -9.58
CA GLY A 126 -10.77 -4.17 -9.30
C GLY A 126 -11.34 -3.19 -8.27
N PHE A 127 -10.47 -2.35 -7.72
CA PHE A 127 -10.76 -1.44 -6.62
C PHE A 127 -10.50 0.00 -7.03
N THR A 128 -11.47 0.89 -6.76
CA THR A 128 -11.37 2.34 -7.03
C THR A 128 -11.45 3.19 -5.77
N SER A 129 -11.68 2.55 -4.62
CA SER A 129 -11.90 3.20 -3.33
C SER A 129 -11.90 2.15 -2.22
N GLY A 130 -11.76 2.58 -0.98
CA GLY A 130 -11.91 1.80 0.22
C GLY A 130 -10.66 1.03 0.62
N LYS A 131 -10.86 0.19 1.65
CA LYS A 131 -9.83 -0.67 2.22
C LYS A 131 -10.16 -2.12 1.91
N TRP A 132 -9.17 -2.84 1.40
CA TRP A 132 -9.32 -4.21 0.94
C TRP A 132 -8.22 -5.08 1.52
N TYR A 133 -8.57 -6.33 1.80
CA TYR A 133 -7.64 -7.31 2.31
C TYR A 133 -7.91 -8.67 1.69
N TRP A 134 -6.85 -9.38 1.32
CA TRP A 134 -6.93 -10.79 0.94
C TRP A 134 -5.64 -11.51 1.29
N GLU A 135 -5.74 -12.83 1.45
CA GLU A 135 -4.63 -13.71 1.73
C GLU A 135 -4.35 -14.60 0.51
N VAL A 136 -3.08 -14.82 0.23
CA VAL A 136 -2.61 -15.74 -0.81
C VAL A 136 -1.72 -16.79 -0.16
N GLU A 137 -2.11 -18.05 -0.28
CA GLU A 137 -1.23 -19.17 0.03
C GLU A 137 -0.18 -19.30 -1.07
N VAL A 138 1.08 -19.29 -0.63
CA VAL A 138 2.29 -19.36 -1.46
C VAL A 138 3.20 -20.51 -1.03
N ALA A 139 2.73 -21.34 -0.09
CA ALA A 139 3.47 -22.43 0.52
C ALA A 139 4.05 -23.38 -0.56
N LYS A 140 5.23 -23.92 -0.29
CA LYS A 140 5.92 -24.91 -1.15
C LYS A 140 6.30 -24.43 -2.56
N LYS A 141 6.09 -23.15 -2.89
CA LYS A 141 6.57 -22.53 -4.13
C LYS A 141 7.98 -21.96 -3.94
N THR A 142 8.80 -22.05 -4.98
CA THR A 142 10.17 -21.51 -5.01
C THR A 142 10.24 -20.13 -5.66
N LYS A 143 9.25 -19.80 -6.50
CA LYS A 143 9.16 -18.53 -7.24
C LYS A 143 7.69 -18.11 -7.39
N TRP A 144 7.40 -16.85 -7.10
CA TRP A 144 6.09 -16.25 -7.33
C TRP A 144 6.20 -14.72 -7.32
N THR A 145 5.18 -14.05 -7.83
CA THR A 145 5.01 -12.59 -7.70
C THR A 145 3.54 -12.29 -7.43
N VAL A 146 3.24 -11.49 -6.41
CA VAL A 146 1.88 -11.07 -6.05
C VAL A 146 1.83 -9.59 -5.72
N GLY A 147 0.67 -8.96 -5.84
CA GLY A 147 0.48 -7.56 -5.46
C GLY A 147 -0.73 -6.95 -6.15
N VAL A 148 -0.62 -5.69 -6.55
CA VAL A 148 -1.66 -5.01 -7.34
C VAL A 148 -1.05 -4.30 -8.53
N VAL A 149 -1.88 -4.11 -9.55
CA VAL A 149 -1.55 -3.38 -10.76
C VAL A 149 -2.63 -2.37 -11.11
N ARG A 150 -2.23 -1.34 -11.84
CA ARG A 150 -3.11 -0.40 -12.54
C ARG A 150 -3.95 -1.11 -13.61
N GLU A 151 -5.16 -0.65 -13.86
CA GLU A 151 -6.02 -1.13 -14.96
C GLU A 151 -5.35 -0.89 -16.32
N SER A 152 -4.63 0.22 -16.44
CA SER A 152 -3.99 0.72 -17.65
C SER A 152 -2.64 0.09 -18.01
N ILE A 153 -2.17 -0.90 -17.24
CA ILE A 153 -0.86 -1.53 -17.50
C ILE A 153 -0.78 -2.13 -18.92
N ILE A 154 0.42 -2.13 -19.48
CA ILE A 154 0.70 -2.85 -20.72
C ILE A 154 0.74 -4.34 -20.41
N ARG A 155 -0.19 -5.10 -21.00
CA ARG A 155 -0.31 -6.57 -20.81
C ARG A 155 0.38 -7.38 -21.90
N LYS A 156 0.78 -6.72 -22.98
CA LYS A 156 1.42 -7.31 -24.16
C LYS A 156 2.91 -7.02 -24.21
N GLY A 157 3.72 -8.01 -24.57
CA GLY A 157 5.17 -7.86 -24.63
C GLY A 157 5.82 -7.61 -23.26
N SER A 158 7.10 -7.25 -23.24
CA SER A 158 7.84 -7.04 -21.99
C SER A 158 7.72 -5.61 -21.48
N CYS A 159 7.36 -5.44 -20.21
CA CYS A 159 7.29 -4.15 -19.53
C CYS A 159 8.03 -4.24 -18.19
N PRO A 160 8.78 -3.20 -17.78
CA PRO A 160 9.38 -3.15 -16.44
C PRO A 160 8.31 -3.22 -15.35
N LEU A 161 8.48 -4.15 -14.41
CA LEU A 161 7.57 -4.32 -13.27
C LEU A 161 7.94 -3.32 -12.16
N THR A 162 7.58 -2.05 -12.35
CA THR A 162 7.86 -0.96 -11.39
C THR A 162 6.61 -0.15 -11.03
N PRO A 163 6.62 0.59 -9.91
CA PRO A 163 5.48 1.43 -9.51
C PRO A 163 5.16 2.52 -10.54
N GLU A 164 6.18 3.06 -11.23
CA GLU A 164 5.99 4.04 -12.31
C GLU A 164 5.18 3.47 -13.48
N GLN A 165 5.39 2.19 -13.81
CA GLN A 165 4.61 1.47 -14.82
C GLN A 165 3.29 0.90 -14.27
N GLY A 166 2.94 1.23 -13.03
CA GLY A 166 1.68 0.81 -12.41
C GLY A 166 1.72 -0.56 -11.74
N PHE A 167 2.89 -1.06 -11.35
CA PHE A 167 3.07 -2.35 -10.67
C PHE A 167 3.58 -2.15 -9.24
N TRP A 168 2.83 -2.62 -8.24
CA TRP A 168 3.28 -2.68 -6.84
C TRP A 168 3.27 -4.12 -6.37
N LEU A 169 4.44 -4.76 -6.47
CA LEU A 169 4.56 -6.21 -6.40
C LEU A 169 5.59 -6.65 -5.37
N LEU A 170 5.26 -7.73 -4.67
CA LEU A 170 6.18 -8.52 -3.85
C LEU A 170 6.56 -9.78 -4.64
N ARG A 171 7.87 -10.05 -4.74
CA ARG A 171 8.42 -11.13 -5.56
C ARG A 171 9.32 -12.02 -4.71
N LEU A 172 9.12 -13.33 -4.80
CA LEU A 172 10.06 -14.33 -4.32
C LEU A 172 10.76 -15.01 -5.50
N ARG A 173 12.09 -15.15 -5.41
CA ARG A 173 12.87 -15.99 -6.33
C ARG A 173 13.79 -16.91 -5.53
N ASN A 174 14.09 -18.09 -6.08
CA ASN A 174 15.03 -19.06 -5.52
C ASN A 174 14.77 -19.39 -4.03
N GLN A 175 13.50 -19.43 -3.62
CA GLN A 175 13.01 -19.66 -2.24
C GLN A 175 13.39 -18.59 -1.20
N THR A 176 14.44 -17.80 -1.40
CA THR A 176 15.01 -16.91 -0.38
C THR A 176 15.12 -15.45 -0.81
N ASP A 177 15.18 -15.15 -2.11
CA ASP A 177 15.30 -13.78 -2.63
C ASP A 177 13.92 -13.10 -2.67
N LEU A 178 13.49 -12.60 -1.51
CA LEU A 178 12.28 -11.81 -1.36
C LEU A 178 12.58 -10.34 -1.65
N LYS A 179 11.86 -9.75 -2.61
CA LYS A 179 12.02 -8.35 -3.01
C LYS A 179 10.68 -7.66 -3.15
N ALA A 180 10.59 -6.44 -2.62
CA ALA A 180 9.59 -5.48 -3.06
C ALA A 180 10.10 -4.80 -4.35
N LEU A 181 9.31 -4.89 -5.42
CA LEU A 181 9.65 -4.28 -6.72
C LEU A 181 9.33 -2.78 -6.69
N ASP A 182 9.96 -2.06 -5.76
CA ASP A 182 9.94 -0.59 -5.70
C ASP A 182 11.04 0.02 -6.59
N LEU A 183 11.19 1.34 -6.59
CA LEU A 183 12.22 2.05 -7.33
C LEU A 183 13.11 2.88 -6.38
N PRO A 184 14.35 2.42 -6.05
CA PRO A 184 14.94 1.14 -6.43
C PRO A 184 14.31 -0.06 -5.70
N SER A 185 14.46 -1.26 -6.25
CA SER A 185 13.90 -2.47 -5.64
C SER A 185 14.50 -2.71 -4.26
N CYS A 186 13.67 -3.09 -3.29
CA CYS A 186 14.10 -3.34 -1.92
C CYS A 186 14.21 -4.85 -1.65
N SER A 187 15.41 -5.33 -1.32
CA SER A 187 15.64 -6.70 -0.85
C SER A 187 15.21 -6.84 0.60
N LEU A 188 14.46 -7.89 0.91
CA LEU A 188 13.84 -8.12 2.21
C LEU A 188 14.38 -9.42 2.82
N THR A 189 14.68 -9.37 4.12
CA THR A 189 15.14 -10.55 4.84
C THR A 189 13.95 -11.44 5.21
N LEU A 190 13.97 -12.68 4.73
CA LEU A 190 13.00 -13.70 5.11
C LEU A 190 13.39 -14.31 6.47
N THR A 191 12.78 -13.86 7.56
CA THR A 191 13.14 -14.34 8.92
C THR A 191 12.43 -15.65 9.30
N ASN A 192 11.32 -15.99 8.63
CA ASN A 192 10.47 -17.14 8.94
C ASN A 192 9.88 -17.71 7.63
N ASN A 193 9.36 -18.94 7.67
CA ASN A 193 8.64 -19.50 6.54
C ASN A 193 7.43 -18.61 6.18
N LEU A 194 7.43 -18.11 4.94
CA LEU A 194 6.36 -17.33 4.35
C LEU A 194 5.48 -18.26 3.52
N ASP A 195 4.56 -18.94 4.21
CA ASP A 195 3.59 -19.85 3.58
C ASP A 195 2.37 -19.09 3.05
N LYS A 196 2.11 -17.91 3.62
CA LYS A 196 0.91 -17.13 3.35
C LYS A 196 1.22 -15.63 3.39
N VAL A 197 0.87 -14.94 2.31
CA VAL A 197 1.02 -13.48 2.17
C VAL A 197 -0.33 -12.81 2.36
N GLY A 198 -0.44 -11.92 3.34
CA GLY A 198 -1.57 -11.01 3.48
C GLY A 198 -1.30 -9.73 2.71
N ILE A 199 -2.25 -9.29 1.90
CA ILE A 199 -2.16 -8.08 1.08
C ILE A 199 -3.27 -7.13 1.52
N TYR A 200 -2.87 -5.95 1.97
CA TYR A 200 -3.78 -4.90 2.43
C TYR A 200 -3.63 -3.66 1.56
N LEU A 201 -4.75 -3.20 1.00
CA LEU A 201 -4.84 -1.98 0.20
C LEU A 201 -5.68 -0.96 0.97
N ASP A 202 -5.12 0.23 1.23
CA ASP A 202 -5.84 1.42 1.64
C ASP A 202 -5.79 2.40 0.47
N TYR A 203 -6.87 2.43 -0.34
CA TYR A 203 -6.87 3.17 -1.60
C TYR A 203 -6.73 4.68 -1.37
N GLU A 204 -7.59 5.26 -0.53
CA GLU A 204 -7.54 6.69 -0.19
C GLU A 204 -6.33 7.04 0.67
N GLY A 205 -5.89 6.11 1.53
CA GLY A 205 -4.68 6.26 2.33
C GLY A 205 -3.38 6.09 1.53
N GLY A 206 -3.47 5.74 0.25
CA GLY A 206 -2.33 5.58 -0.66
C GLY A 206 -1.33 4.51 -0.21
N GLN A 207 -1.80 3.43 0.41
CA GLN A 207 -0.94 2.40 0.97
C GLN A 207 -1.28 1.01 0.43
N LEU A 208 -0.23 0.27 0.07
CA LEU A 208 -0.31 -1.17 -0.18
C LEU A 208 0.71 -1.87 0.71
N SER A 209 0.23 -2.70 1.63
CA SER A 209 1.06 -3.38 2.62
C SER A 209 1.00 -4.89 2.47
N PHE A 210 2.15 -5.52 2.70
CA PHE A 210 2.33 -6.97 2.68
C PHE A 210 2.69 -7.47 4.08
N TYR A 211 2.13 -8.61 4.45
CA TYR A 211 2.34 -9.25 5.75
C TYR A 211 2.57 -10.75 5.58
N ASN A 212 3.32 -11.34 6.51
CA ASN A 212 3.21 -12.76 6.74
C ASN A 212 1.89 -12.99 7.48
N ALA A 213 0.89 -13.54 6.79
CA ALA A 213 -0.46 -13.65 7.36
C ALA A 213 -0.56 -14.68 8.49
N LYS A 214 0.43 -15.59 8.62
CA LYS A 214 0.49 -16.56 9.72
C LYS A 214 1.02 -15.93 11.01
N THR A 215 2.12 -15.20 10.94
CA THR A 215 2.76 -14.55 12.10
C THR A 215 2.27 -13.13 12.34
N MET A 216 1.45 -12.60 11.41
CA MET A 216 0.98 -11.22 11.38
C MET A 216 2.10 -10.18 11.33
N THR A 217 3.30 -10.59 10.90
CA THR A 217 4.46 -9.69 10.83
C THR A 217 4.46 -8.91 9.53
N HIS A 218 4.67 -7.60 9.61
CA HIS A 218 4.84 -6.73 8.46
C HIS A 218 6.04 -7.17 7.61
N ILE A 219 5.88 -7.16 6.29
CA ILE A 219 6.92 -7.46 5.31
C ILE A 219 7.38 -6.17 4.64
N TYR A 220 6.44 -5.44 4.03
CA TYR A 220 6.75 -4.24 3.26
C TYR A 220 5.51 -3.37 3.03
N THR A 221 5.68 -2.06 2.82
CA THR A 221 4.60 -1.14 2.42
C THR A 221 5.06 -0.25 1.29
N PHE A 222 4.28 -0.21 0.22
CA PHE A 222 4.34 0.84 -0.78
C PHE A 222 3.45 2.00 -0.38
N SER A 223 3.91 3.22 -0.65
CA SER A 223 3.14 4.45 -0.47
C SER A 223 3.03 5.15 -1.82
N ASN A 224 1.82 5.28 -2.36
CA ASN A 224 1.57 5.97 -3.62
C ASN A 224 0.13 6.53 -3.68
N THR A 225 -0.06 7.61 -4.44
CA THR A 225 -1.41 8.11 -4.73
C THR A 225 -2.00 7.29 -5.87
N PHE A 226 -3.06 6.54 -5.58
CA PHE A 226 -3.79 5.77 -6.59
C PHE A 226 -4.86 6.66 -7.24
N MET A 227 -4.87 6.69 -8.57
CA MET A 227 -5.75 7.57 -9.36
C MET A 227 -6.63 6.81 -10.37
N GLU A 228 -6.49 5.49 -10.42
CA GLU A 228 -7.23 4.62 -11.31
C GLU A 228 -7.59 3.32 -10.61
N LYS A 229 -8.40 2.49 -11.26
CA LYS A 229 -8.78 1.20 -10.72
C LYS A 229 -7.56 0.30 -10.59
N LEU A 230 -7.43 -0.39 -9.47
CA LEU A 230 -6.38 -1.36 -9.21
C LEU A 230 -6.92 -2.78 -9.23
N TYR A 231 -6.15 -3.70 -9.82
CA TYR A 231 -6.47 -5.13 -9.84
C TYR A 231 -5.45 -5.92 -9.03
N PRO A 232 -5.86 -6.91 -8.22
CA PRO A 232 -4.96 -7.92 -7.69
C PRO A 232 -4.21 -8.62 -8.82
N TYR A 233 -2.92 -8.86 -8.61
CA TYR A 233 -2.03 -9.45 -9.58
C TYR A 233 -1.42 -10.74 -9.02
N PHE A 234 -1.44 -11.80 -9.83
CA PHE A 234 -0.92 -13.11 -9.45
C PHE A 234 -0.05 -13.69 -10.57
N CYS A 235 1.18 -14.05 -10.24
CA CYS A 235 2.11 -14.73 -11.14
C CYS A 235 2.72 -15.94 -10.41
N PRO A 236 2.29 -17.18 -10.72
CA PRO A 236 2.82 -18.38 -10.09
C PRO A 236 4.24 -18.74 -10.56
N CYS A 237 4.78 -18.00 -11.55
CA CYS A 237 6.04 -18.30 -12.25
C CYS A 237 6.01 -19.67 -12.96
N LEU A 238 7.13 -20.03 -13.59
CA LEU A 238 7.26 -21.30 -14.30
C LEU A 238 7.31 -22.48 -13.32
N ASN A 239 7.02 -23.68 -13.83
CA ASN A 239 7.00 -24.93 -13.06
C ASN A 239 8.40 -25.41 -12.60
N ASP A 240 9.48 -24.97 -13.26
CA ASP A 240 10.88 -25.35 -12.96
C ASP A 240 11.07 -26.88 -12.82
N GLY A 241 10.61 -27.66 -13.81
CA GLY A 241 10.75 -29.12 -13.77
C GLY A 241 9.94 -29.82 -12.68
N GLY A 242 8.98 -29.12 -12.07
CA GLY A 242 8.13 -29.66 -11.00
C GLY A 242 8.42 -29.07 -9.62
N GLU A 243 9.54 -28.37 -9.45
CA GLU A 243 9.93 -27.78 -8.15
C GLU A 243 9.01 -26.63 -7.72
N ASN A 244 8.38 -25.94 -8.67
CA ASN A 244 7.48 -24.80 -8.42
C ASN A 244 6.03 -25.08 -8.86
N LYS A 245 5.64 -26.35 -8.96
CA LYS A 245 4.33 -26.80 -9.49
C LYS A 245 3.11 -26.38 -8.66
N GLU A 246 3.31 -26.15 -7.37
CA GLU A 246 2.22 -25.85 -6.45
C GLU A 246 1.52 -24.53 -6.85
N PRO A 247 0.19 -24.43 -6.67
CA PRO A 247 -0.56 -23.26 -7.09
C PRO A 247 -0.34 -22.07 -6.15
N LEU A 248 -0.58 -20.86 -6.69
CA LEU A 248 -1.01 -19.76 -5.84
C LEU A 248 -2.50 -19.95 -5.55
N HIS A 249 -2.90 -19.83 -4.29
CA HIS A 249 -4.30 -20.01 -3.89
C HIS A 249 -4.81 -18.82 -3.07
N ILE A 250 -5.89 -18.19 -3.52
CA ILE A 250 -6.60 -17.14 -2.80
C ILE A 250 -7.40 -17.80 -1.68
N LEU A 251 -7.18 -17.34 -0.46
CA LEU A 251 -7.88 -17.85 0.70
C LEU A 251 -9.13 -17.01 0.96
N HIS A 252 -10.23 -17.71 1.20
CA HIS A 252 -11.47 -17.11 1.67
C HIS A 252 -11.68 -17.45 3.14
N PRO A 253 -12.26 -16.50 3.91
CA PRO A 253 -12.92 -16.82 5.17
C PRO A 253 -13.75 -18.10 5.08
N GLN A 254 -13.56 -19.04 6.01
CA GLN A 254 -14.43 -20.21 6.16
C GLN A 254 -15.61 -19.85 7.05
#